data_AF-A0A6G8C0U6-F1
#
_entry.id   AF-A0A6G8C0U6-F1
#
_cell.length_a   1.000
_cell.length_b   1.000
_cell.length_c   1.000
_cell.angle_alpha   90.00
_cell.angle_beta   90.00
_cell.angle_gamma   90.00
#
_symmetry.space_group_name_H-M   'P 1'
#
loop_
_entity.id
_entity.type
_entity.pdbx_description
1 polymer ?
#
loop_
_entity_poly.entity_id
_entity_poly.type
_entity_poly.pdbx_seq_one_letter_code
_entity_poly.pdbx_strand_id
1 'polypeptide(L)' 'MKHIGWLVETSEGPMLLLLSDHAEALTYCEDGARPVKLYVDEAELADHEAAQEDSA' A
#
# COMPACT_ATOMS: atom_id res chain seq x y z
N MET A 1 16.89 -4.88 2.61
CA MET A 1 16.28 -4.60 3.93
C MET A 1 14.77 -4.88 3.81
N LYS A 2 14.03 -5.21 4.88
CA LYS A 2 12.56 -5.37 4.76
C LYS A 2 11.86 -4.07 5.16
N HIS A 3 10.94 -3.62 4.32
CA HIS A 3 10.04 -2.49 4.54
C HIS A 3 8.70 -3.02 5.05
N ILE A 4 8.03 -2.22 5.88
CA ILE A 4 6.72 -2.56 6.44
C ILE A 4 5.75 -1.48 6.00
N GLY A 5 4.62 -1.90 5.44
CA GLY A 5 3.58 -1.00 5.00
C GLY A 5 2.22 -1.70 4.96
N TRP A 6 1.28 -1.04 4.31
CA TRP A 6 -0.10 -1.49 4.15
C TRP A 6 -0.50 -1.46 2.69
N LEU A 7 -1.02 -2.58 2.19
CA LEU A 7 -1.74 -2.62 0.94
C LEU A 7 -3.18 -2.15 1.20
N VAL A 8 -3.58 -1.08 0.56
CA VAL A 8 -4.92 -0.47 0.67
C VAL A 8 -5.64 -0.60 -0.66
N GLU A 9 -6.94 -0.88 -0.65
CA GLU A 9 -7.77 -0.88 -1.86
C GLU A 9 -8.37 0.51 -2.04
N THR A 10 -8.05 1.18 -3.15
CA THR A 10 -8.51 2.54 -3.46
C THR A 10 -9.39 2.52 -4.72
N SER A 11 -10.06 3.63 -5.01
CA SER A 11 -10.84 3.78 -6.26
C SER A 11 -10.00 3.71 -7.53
N GLU A 12 -8.68 3.91 -7.41
CA GLU A 12 -7.72 3.83 -8.51
C GLU A 12 -7.05 2.44 -8.58
N GLY A 13 -7.42 1.54 -7.65
CA GLY A 13 -6.87 0.20 -7.50
C GLY A 13 -6.03 0.03 -6.23
N PRO A 14 -5.37 -1.13 -6.07
CA PRO A 14 -4.59 -1.44 -4.88
C PRO A 14 -3.29 -0.61 -4.83
N MET A 15 -3.04 0.02 -3.68
CA MET A 15 -1.86 0.85 -3.42
C MET A 15 -1.08 0.33 -2.22
N LEU A 16 0.25 0.23 -2.34
CA LEU A 16 1.12 0.01 -1.19
C LEU A 16 1.48 1.37 -0.57
N LEU A 17 1.26 1.54 0.72
CA LEU A 17 1.63 2.72 1.49
C LEU A 17 2.56 2.35 2.64
N LEU A 18 3.70 3.03 2.76
CA LEU A 18 4.68 2.84 3.85
C LEU A 18 4.24 3.52 5.16
N LEU A 19 3.02 3.22 5.61
CA LEU A 19 2.44 3.76 6.84
C LEU A 19 2.75 2.84 8.03
N SER A 20 2.98 3.45 9.19
CA SER A 20 3.22 2.72 10.43
C SER A 20 1.93 2.45 11.22
N ASP A 21 0.89 3.26 11.03
CA ASP A 21 -0.39 3.16 11.73
C ASP A 21 -1.47 2.49 10.86
N HIS A 22 -2.19 1.56 11.48
CA HIS A 22 -3.33 0.88 10.87
C HIS A 22 -4.55 1.79 10.73
N ALA A 23 -4.77 2.70 11.70
CA ALA A 23 -5.90 3.63 11.64
C ALA A 23 -5.75 4.61 10.48
N GLU A 24 -4.53 5.07 10.22
CA GLU A 24 -4.18 5.87 9.05
C GLU A 24 -4.37 5.08 7.76
N ALA A 25 -3.89 3.83 7.68
CA ALA A 25 -4.09 2.99 6.49
C ALA A 25 -5.58 2.76 6.15
N LEU A 26 -6.45 2.67 7.16
CA LEU A 26 -7.90 2.54 6.96
C LEU A 26 -8.52 3.76 6.27
N THR A 27 -7.97 4.97 6.42
CA THR A 27 -8.55 6.17 5.80
C THR A 27 -8.34 6.23 4.29
N TYR A 28 -7.42 5.41 3.76
CA TYR A 28 -7.16 5.28 2.32
C TYR A 28 -7.93 4.14 1.66
N CYS A 29 -8.57 3.27 2.46
CA CYS A 29 -9.36 2.17 1.93
C CYS A 29 -10.75 2.65 1.47
N GLU A 30 -11.26 2.06 0.39
CA GLU A 30 -12.67 2.21 0.03
C GLU A 30 -13.62 1.68 1.11
N ASP A 31 -14.87 2.12 1.08
CA ASP A 31 -15.88 1.76 2.08
C ASP A 31 -16.03 0.23 2.22
N GLY A 32 -15.71 -0.27 3.41
CA GLY A 32 -15.78 -1.70 3.75
C GLY A 32 -14.55 -2.52 3.39
N ALA A 33 -13.58 -1.94 2.67
CA ALA A 33 -12.26 -2.55 2.46
C ALA A 33 -11.42 -2.46 3.75
N ARG A 34 -10.45 -3.38 3.87
CA ARG A 34 -9.51 -3.42 5.00
C ARG A 34 -8.08 -3.46 4.50
N PRO A 35 -7.18 -2.66 5.08
CA PRO A 35 -5.80 -2.65 4.68
C PRO A 35 -5.10 -3.95 5.12
N VAL A 36 -4.17 -4.44 4.31
CA VAL A 36 -3.39 -5.66 4.57
C VAL A 36 -1.95 -5.30 4.86
N LYS A 37 -1.45 -5.69 6.04
CA LYS A 37 -0.05 -5.42 6.39
C LYS A 37 0.89 -6.27 5.54
N LEU A 38 1.84 -5.62 4.87
CA LEU A 38 2.85 -6.30 4.05
C LEU A 38 4.26 -6.05 4.58
N TYR A 39 5.12 -7.04 4.30
CA TYR A 39 6.55 -7.02 4.57
C TYR A 39 7.26 -7.26 3.25
N VAL A 40 7.69 -6.19 2.60
CA VAL A 40 8.29 -6.25 1.26
C VAL A 40 9.79 -6.00 1.36
N ASP A 41 10.56 -6.57 0.45
CA ASP A 41 11.95 -6.15 0.26
C ASP A 41 12.08 -4.90 -0.63
N GLU A 42 13.31 -4.46 -0.85
CA GLU A 42 13.60 -3.24 -1.62
C GLU A 42 13.27 -3.36 -3.10
N ALA A 43 13.41 -4.56 -3.68
CA ALA A 43 13.08 -4.80 -5.08
C ALA A 43 11.55 -4.84 -5.27
N GLU A 44 10.85 -5.53 -4.38
CA GLU A 44 9.39 -5.56 -4.35
C GLU A 44 8.79 -4.16 -4.13
N LEU A 45 9.39 -3.36 -3.25
CA LEU A 45 8.97 -1.97 -3.04
C LEU A 45 9.11 -1.14 -4.32
N ALA A 46 10.23 -1.24 -5.03
CA ALA A 46 10.45 -0.52 -6.27
C ALA A 46 9.44 -0.92 -7.36
N ASP A 47 9.09 -2.21 -7.45
CA ASP A 47 8.07 -2.69 -8.38
C ASP A 47 6.67 -2.11 -8.05
N HIS A 48 6.33 -2.01 -6.76
CA HIS A 48 5.08 -1.38 -6.31
C HIS A 48 5.05 0.12 -6.64
N GLU A 49 6.13 0.84 -6.37
CA GLU A 49 6.23 2.28 -6.65
C GLU A 49 6.13 2.55 -8.16
N ALA A 50 6.80 1.76 -9.00
CA ALA A 50 6.71 1.89 -10.46
C ALA A 50 5.29 1.63 -10.98
N ALA A 51 4.61 0.60 -10.47
CA ALA A 51 3.24 0.29 -10.87
C ALA A 51 2.23 1.38 -10.46
N GLN A 52 2.49 2.07 -9.33
CA GLN A 52 1.67 3.19 -8.87
C GLN A 52 1.91 4.45 -9.70
N GLU A 53 3.15 4.76 -10.10
CA GLU A 53 3.46 5.89 -10.98
C GLU A 53 2.83 5.74 -12.37
N ASP A 54 2.79 4.52 -12.92
CA ASP A 54 2.17 4.24 -14.22
C ASP A 54 0.63 4.35 -14.21
N SER A 55 0.01 4.35 -13.03
CA SER A 55 -1.45 4.38 -12.85
C SER A 55 -2.01 5.76 -12.51
N ALA A 56 -1.14 6.76 -12.28
CA ALA A 56 -1.47 8.14 -11.90
C ALA A 56 -1.46 9.11 -13.10
#